data_AF-A0A921E749-F1
#
_entry.id   AF-A0A921E749-F1
#
_cell.length_a   1.000
_cell.length_b   1.000
_cell.length_c   1.000
_cell.angle_alpha   90.00
_cell.angle_beta   90.00
_cell.angle_gamma   90.00
#
_symmetry.space_group_name_H-M   'P 1'
#
loop_
_entity.id
_entity.type
_entity.pdbx_description
1 polymer ?
#
loop_
_entity_poly.entity_id
_entity_poly.type
_entity_poly.pdbx_seq_one_letter_code
_entity_poly.pdbx_strand_id
1 'polypeptide(L)'
;MPALAPPGTGIGLLRVGPGASRGSVRADYRLLGNDGALPKSEAERPRFLVCHFGAGDDLTALMTERGPVNGASLYLLKRYYLNTPEAEAADPGKG
;
A
#
# COMPACT_ATOMS: atom_id res chain seq x y z
N MET A 1 -11.54 -10.75 -4.86
CA MET A 1 -10.39 -9.83 -5.00
C MET A 1 -9.37 -10.14 -3.91
N PRO A 2 -8.06 -10.15 -4.18
CA PRO A 2 -7.07 -10.23 -3.12
C PRO A 2 -7.08 -8.90 -2.35
N ALA A 3 -7.67 -8.89 -1.16
CA ALA A 3 -7.70 -7.70 -0.32
C ALA A 3 -6.35 -7.56 0.41
N LEU A 4 -5.77 -6.36 0.38
CA LEU A 4 -4.55 -6.03 1.14
C LEU A 4 -4.77 -6.10 2.66
N ALA A 5 -6.02 -5.98 3.11
CA ALA A 5 -6.44 -6.11 4.50
C ALA A 5 -7.81 -6.82 4.58
N PRO A 6 -8.14 -7.47 5.72
CA PRO A 6 -9.47 -8.03 5.94
C PRO A 6 -10.59 -6.98 5.75
N PRO A 7 -11.79 -7.38 5.29
CA PRO A 7 -12.93 -6.46 5.20
C PRO A 7 -13.22 -5.74 6.53
N GLY A 8 -13.59 -4.46 6.48
CA GLY A 8 -13.86 -3.66 7.68
C GLY A 8 -12.61 -3.12 8.40
N THR A 9 -11.43 -3.31 7.81
CA THR A 9 -10.16 -2.80 8.35
C THR A 9 -9.77 -1.49 7.68
N GLY A 10 -9.58 -0.43 8.45
CA GLY A 10 -8.98 0.81 7.97
C GLY A 10 -7.45 0.75 7.93
N ILE A 11 -6.82 1.72 7.27
CA ILE A 11 -5.36 1.88 7.26
C ILE A 11 -5.03 3.22 7.91
N GLY A 12 -4.19 3.20 8.94
CA GLY A 12 -3.60 4.39 9.52
C GLY A 12 -2.16 4.53 9.05
N LEU A 13 -1.87 5.54 8.21
CA LEU A 13 -0.50 5.88 7.84
C LEU A 13 0.24 6.44 9.05
N LEU A 14 1.42 5.90 9.32
CA LEU A 14 2.30 6.35 10.41
C LEU A 14 3.38 7.28 9.85
N ARG A 15 3.96 6.91 8.71
CA ARG A 15 5.01 7.67 8.03
C ARG A 15 5.00 7.36 6.54
N VAL A 16 5.28 8.37 5.72
CA VAL A 16 5.60 8.21 4.30
C VAL A 16 6.86 9.00 4.00
N GLY A 17 7.79 8.41 3.23
CA GLY A 17 9.01 9.10 2.82
C GLY A 17 9.87 8.28 1.87
N PRO A 18 11.07 8.78 1.52
CA PRO A 18 12.00 8.05 0.67
C PRO A 18 12.35 6.67 1.24
N GLY A 19 12.38 5.66 0.38
CA GLY A 19 12.88 4.33 0.70
C GLY A 19 14.41 4.27 0.64
N ALA A 20 14.98 3.10 0.96
CA ALA A 20 16.43 2.90 1.03
C ALA A 20 17.12 2.91 -0.35
N SER A 21 16.36 2.81 -1.44
CA SER A 21 16.89 2.81 -2.82
C SER A 21 16.38 4.02 -3.61
N ARG A 22 17.13 4.42 -4.63
CA ARG A 22 16.69 5.50 -5.53
C ARG A 22 15.37 5.13 -6.20
N GLY A 23 14.45 6.09 -6.28
CA GLY A 23 13.14 5.86 -6.88
C GLY A 23 12.22 4.98 -6.04
N SER A 24 12.49 4.84 -4.73
CA SER A 24 11.61 4.11 -3.83
C SER A 24 10.96 5.01 -2.79
N VAL A 25 9.73 4.66 -2.41
CA VAL A 25 8.96 5.28 -1.32
C VAL A 25 8.64 4.20 -0.31
N ARG A 26 8.88 4.48 0.97
CA ARG A 26 8.46 3.64 2.08
C ARG A 26 7.27 4.28 2.77
N ALA A 27 6.23 3.49 2.99
CA ALA A 27 5.13 3.85 3.87
C ALA A 27 5.06 2.87 5.03
N ASP A 28 5.14 3.39 6.25
CA ASP A 28 4.86 2.64 7.47
C ASP A 28 3.41 2.90 7.87
N TYR A 29 2.69 1.84 8.22
CA TYR A 29 1.26 1.90 8.50
C TYR A 29 0.86 0.90 9.58
N ARG A 30 -0.34 1.09 10.11
CA ARG A 30 -1.02 0.11 10.97
C ARG A 30 -2.42 -0.17 10.44
N LEU A 31 -2.93 -1.34 10.78
CA LEU A 31 -4.32 -1.67 10.52
C LEU A 31 -5.19 -1.08 11.64
N LEU A 32 -6.26 -0.40 11.24
CA LEU A 32 -7.28 0.11 12.16
C LEU A 32 -8.41 -0.92 12.18
N GLY A 33 -8.59 -1.60 13.30
CA GLY A 33 -9.75 -2.47 13.48
C GLY A 33 -10.99 -1.65 13.80
N ASN A 34 -12.07 -1.86 13.06
CA ASN A 34 -13.38 -1.42 13.51
C ASN A 34 -13.98 -2.51 14.40
N ASP A 35 -14.51 -2.13 15.56
CA ASP A 35 -15.38 -2.94 16.45
C ASP A 35 -14.96 -4.41 16.63
N GLY A 36 -13.71 -4.64 17.06
CA GLY A 36 -13.23 -5.98 17.45
C GLY A 36 -12.88 -6.93 16.30
N ALA A 37 -12.94 -6.48 15.04
CA ALA A 37 -12.61 -7.30 13.87
C ALA A 37 -11.11 -7.66 13.75
N LEU A 38 -10.22 -6.93 14.43
CA LEU A 38 -8.80 -7.27 14.52
C LEU A 38 -8.37 -7.57 15.96
N PRO A 39 -7.59 -8.64 16.17
CA PRO A 39 -6.86 -8.83 17.42
C PRO A 39 -5.99 -7.60 17.74
N LYS A 40 -5.97 -7.18 19.01
CA LYS A 40 -5.19 -6.01 19.47
C LYS A 40 -3.72 -6.08 19.02
N SER A 41 -3.13 -7.27 19.07
CA SER A 41 -1.76 -7.52 18.61
C SER A 41 -1.54 -7.19 17.13
N GLU A 42 -2.53 -7.44 16.26
CA GLU A 42 -2.45 -7.14 14.83
C GLU A 42 -2.75 -5.66 14.52
N ALA A 43 -3.54 -4.98 15.37
CA ALA A 43 -3.83 -3.56 15.26
C ALA A 43 -2.65 -2.66 15.71
N GLU A 44 -1.90 -3.11 16.71
CA GLU A 44 -0.72 -2.39 17.22
C GLU A 44 0.56 -2.73 16.43
N ARG A 45 0.53 -3.76 15.58
CA ARG A 45 1.70 -4.18 14.79
C ARG A 45 2.03 -3.14 13.71
N PRO A 46 3.22 -2.51 13.76
CA PRO A 46 3.68 -1.67 12.67
C PRO A 46 3.99 -2.53 11.45
N ARG A 47 3.54 -2.07 10.29
CA ARG A 47 3.77 -2.68 8.98
C ARG A 47 4.45 -1.68 8.08
N PHE A 48 5.03 -2.17 6.99
CA PHE A 48 5.59 -1.32 5.97
C PHE A 48 5.31 -1.86 4.58
N LEU A 49 5.30 -0.95 3.62
CA LEU A 49 5.39 -1.25 2.20
C LEU A 49 6.48 -0.38 1.58
N VAL A 50 7.25 -0.95 0.67
CA VAL A 50 8.23 -0.24 -0.14
C VAL A 50 7.79 -0.33 -1.59
N CYS A 51 7.43 0.81 -2.16
CA CYS A 51 7.12 0.98 -3.57
C CYS A 51 8.41 1.35 -4.30
N HIS A 52 8.67 0.71 -5.44
CA HIS A 52 9.71 1.12 -6.37
C HIS A 52 9.08 1.65 -7.65
N PHE A 53 9.55 2.80 -8.09
CA PHE A 53 9.08 3.49 -9.27
C PHE A 53 10.14 3.46 -10.38
N GLY A 54 9.68 3.22 -11.60
CA GLY A 54 10.49 3.30 -12.82
C GLY A 54 10.59 4.75 -13.30
N ALA A 55 10.47 4.93 -14.62
CA ALA A 55 10.36 6.27 -15.20
C ALA A 55 8.99 6.88 -14.83
N GLY A 56 8.98 8.15 -14.42
CA GLY A 56 7.75 8.84 -14.00
C GLY A 56 7.18 8.27 -12.70
N ASP A 57 5.90 7.93 -12.73
CA ASP A 57 5.09 7.39 -11.63
C ASP A 57 4.81 5.88 -11.77
N ASP A 58 5.50 5.20 -12.69
CA ASP A 58 5.25 3.78 -12.94
C ASP A 58 5.71 2.89 -11.78
N LEU A 59 4.77 2.35 -11.01
CA LEU A 59 5.04 1.39 -9.94
C LEU A 59 5.51 0.05 -10.53
N THR A 60 6.78 -0.28 -10.34
CA THR A 60 7.44 -1.47 -10.94
C THR A 60 7.64 -2.61 -9.96
N ALA A 61 7.78 -2.33 -8.66
CA ALA A 61 7.87 -3.36 -7.63
C ALA A 61 7.26 -2.90 -6.31
N LEU A 62 6.79 -3.86 -5.53
CA LEU A 62 6.23 -3.66 -4.20
C LEU A 62 6.81 -4.71 -3.24
N MET A 63 7.34 -4.27 -2.12
CA MET A 63 7.81 -5.14 -1.02
C MET A 63 7.00 -4.88 0.23
N THR A 64 6.66 -5.93 0.96
CA THR A 64 5.94 -5.88 2.24
C THR A 64 6.79 -6.51 3.34
N GLU A 65 6.30 -6.49 4.58
CA GLU A 65 6.90 -7.24 5.68
C GLU A 65 6.93 -8.76 5.45
N ARG A 66 6.10 -9.28 4.52
CA ARG A 66 6.07 -10.69 4.14
C ARG A 66 6.99 -11.02 2.95
N GLY A 67 7.68 -10.01 2.41
CA GLY A 67 8.54 -10.14 1.24
C GLY A 67 7.97 -9.48 -0.01
N PRO A 68 8.61 -9.72 -1.18
CA PRO A 68 8.23 -9.10 -2.44
C PRO A 68 6.86 -9.58 -2.91
N VAL A 69 6.06 -8.67 -3.45
CA VAL A 69 4.82 -9.00 -4.13
C VAL A 69 5.16 -9.48 -5.55
N ASN A 70 4.65 -10.64 -5.92
CA ASN A 70 4.90 -11.20 -7.26
C ASN A 70 4.28 -10.33 -8.37
N GLY A 71 4.79 -10.46 -9.59
CA GLY A 71 4.37 -9.61 -10.72
C GLY A 71 2.89 -9.72 -11.10
N ALA A 72 2.28 -10.91 -10.98
CA ALA A 72 0.86 -11.09 -11.28
C ALA A 72 -0.03 -10.38 -10.25
N SER A 73 0.29 -10.49 -8.97
CA SER A 73 -0.39 -9.78 -7.89
C SER A 73 -0.20 -8.27 -8.01
N LEU A 74 1.00 -7.80 -8.35
CA LEU A 74 1.26 -6.38 -8.59
C LEU A 74 0.43 -5.85 -9.78
N TYR A 75 0.39 -6.58 -10.88
CA TYR A 75 -0.42 -6.22 -12.04
C TYR A 75 -1.91 -6.07 -11.67
N LEU A 76 -2.46 -7.03 -10.94
CA LEU A 76 -3.86 -6.96 -10.48
C LEU A 76 -4.09 -5.77 -9.54
N LEU A 77 -3.19 -5.51 -8.60
CA LEU A 77 -3.30 -4.36 -7.70
C LEU A 77 -3.33 -3.04 -8.49
N LYS A 78 -2.42 -2.84 -9.45
CA LYS A 78 -2.41 -1.66 -10.32
C LYS A 78 -3.72 -1.56 -11.10
N ARG A 79 -4.17 -2.66 -11.72
CA ARG A 79 -5.38 -2.67 -12.54
C ARG A 79 -6.64 -2.30 -11.77
N TYR A 80 -6.77 -2.74 -10.52
CA TYR A 80 -7.98 -2.55 -9.74
C TYR A 80 -7.97 -1.31 -8.84
N TYR A 81 -6.80 -0.80 -8.46
CA TYR A 81 -6.72 0.29 -7.49
C TYR A 81 -6.05 1.57 -8.01
N LEU A 82 -5.22 1.49 -9.04
CA LEU A 82 -4.49 2.65 -9.56
C LEU A 82 -4.94 3.05 -10.96
N ASN A 83 -5.28 2.07 -11.80
CA ASN A 83 -5.73 2.29 -13.17
C ASN A 83 -7.26 2.39 -13.25
N THR A 84 -7.85 3.20 -12.36
CA THR A 84 -9.28 3.49 -12.32
C THR A 84 -9.52 5.01 -12.35
N PRO A 85 -10.64 5.48 -12.92
CA PRO A 85 -10.97 6.91 -12.94
C PRO A 85 -11.04 7.53 -11.54
N GLU A 86 -11.49 6.77 -10.55
CA GLU A 86 -11.61 7.23 -9.16
C GLU A 86 -10.23 7.46 -8.55
N ALA A 87 -9.24 6.62 -8.88
CA ALA A 87 -7.86 6.80 -8.42
C ALA A 87 -7.24 8.06 -9.04
N GLU A 88 -7.50 8.33 -10.32
CA GLU A 88 -7.05 9.55 -10.98
C GLU A 88 -7.70 10.80 -10.38
N ALA A 89 -8.99 10.74 -10.02
CA ALA A 89 -9.70 11.85 -9.39
C ALA A 89 -9.25 12.11 -7.93
N ALA A 90 -8.75 11.09 -7.25
CA ALA A 90 -8.24 11.18 -5.88
C ALA A 90 -6.74 11.51 -5.82
N ASP A 91 -6.07 11.72 -6.95
CA ASP A 91 -4.64 12.04 -6.99
C ASP A 91 -4.37 13.44 -6.39
N PRO A 92 -3.64 13.53 -5.26
CA PRO A 92 -3.32 14.81 -4.63
C PRO A 92 -2.40 15.70 -5.48
N GLY A 93 -1.78 15.17 -6.54
CA GLY A 93 -0.89 15.90 -7.44
C GLY A 93 -1.59 16.71 -8.54
N LYS A 94 -2.92 16.65 -8.65
CA LYS A 94 -3.70 17.43 -9.63
C LYS A 94 -4.28 18.75 -9.10
N GLY A 95 -3.87 19.17 -7.90
CA GLY A 95 -4.24 20.44 -7.25
C GLY A 95 -3.17 21.51 -7.38
#